data_AF-A0AA42ZHK9-F1
#
_entry.id   AF-A0AA42ZHK9-F1
#
_cell.length_a   1.000
_cell.length_b   1.000
_cell.length_c   1.000
_cell.angle_alpha   90.00
_cell.angle_beta   90.00
_cell.angle_gamma   90.00
#
_symmetry.space_group_name_H-M   'P 1'
#
loop_
_entity.id
_entity.type
_entity.pdbx_description
1 polymer ?
#
loop_
_entity_poly.entity_id
_entity_poly.type
_entity_poly.pdbx_seq_one_letter_code
_entity_poly.pdbx_strand_id
1 'polypeptide(L)'
;MSILTKLKHRFLNWVIKKIPSCEVMTERISLAQDGKLSLWGRLMFRIHLDLCHWCTAYNTQMTFITEATRARAKDDASVKASRNELSSDARRRIMQTLRDADSQ
;
A
#
# COMPACT_ATOMS: atom_id res chain seq x y z
N MET A 1 24.82 -36.14 16.57
CA MET A 1 23.78 -35.12 16.26
C MET A 1 24.16 -34.42 14.97
N SER A 2 23.45 -34.69 13.86
CA SER A 2 23.90 -34.34 12.51
C SER A 2 23.97 -32.83 12.29
N ILE A 3 24.98 -32.39 11.53
CA ILE A 3 25.24 -30.99 11.18
C ILE A 3 24.00 -30.31 10.56
N LEU A 4 23.15 -31.10 9.90
CA LEU A 4 21.88 -30.68 9.30
C LEU A 4 20.87 -30.15 10.33
N THR A 5 20.81 -30.69 11.55
CA THR A 5 19.88 -30.19 12.58
C THR A 5 20.35 -28.86 13.15
N LYS A 6 21.65 -28.69 13.35
CA LYS A 6 22.24 -27.40 13.78
C LYS A 6 22.02 -26.31 12.74
N LEU A 7 22.18 -26.63 11.46
CA LEU A 7 21.98 -25.67 10.36
C LEU A 7 20.51 -25.23 10.25
N LYS A 8 19.57 -26.18 10.29
CA LYS A 8 18.12 -25.88 10.30
C LYS A 8 17.72 -25.03 11.51
N HIS A 9 18.22 -25.36 12.70
CA HIS A 9 17.87 -24.63 13.91
C HIS A 9 18.41 -23.21 13.92
N ARG A 10 19.62 -22.99 13.40
CA ARG A 10 20.20 -21.64 13.23
C ARG A 10 19.41 -20.82 12.22
N PHE A 11 18.97 -21.44 11.12
CA PHE A 11 18.13 -20.78 10.13
C PHE A 11 16.77 -20.41 10.69
N LEU A 12 16.07 -21.33 11.38
CA LEU A 12 14.77 -21.05 12.00
C LEU A 12 14.86 -19.90 13.02
N ASN A 13 15.86 -19.95 13.91
CA ASN A 13 16.06 -18.89 14.90
C ASN A 13 16.37 -17.54 14.25
N TRP A 14 17.10 -17.54 13.14
CA TRP A 14 17.40 -16.33 12.38
C TRP A 14 16.14 -15.76 11.73
N VAL A 15 15.29 -16.60 11.12
CA VAL A 15 14.01 -16.17 10.53
C VAL A 15 13.08 -15.61 11.58
N ILE A 16 12.89 -16.30 12.71
CA ILE A 16 12.04 -15.85 13.82
C ILE A 16 12.50 -14.49 14.37
N LYS A 17 13.82 -14.30 14.51
CA LYS A 17 14.38 -13.03 14.98
C LYS A 17 14.24 -11.89 13.95
N LYS A 18 14.05 -12.21 12.67
CA LYS A 18 13.90 -11.24 11.58
C LYS A 18 12.44 -10.96 11.21
N ILE A 19 11.48 -11.74 11.70
CA ILE A 19 10.06 -11.44 11.56
C ILE A 19 9.77 -10.12 12.28
N PRO A 20 9.17 -9.11 11.60
CA PRO A 20 8.85 -7.85 12.25
C PRO A 20 7.78 -8.00 13.33
N SER A 21 7.77 -7.09 14.31
CA SER A 21 6.69 -7.01 15.30
C SER A 21 5.36 -6.61 14.65
N CYS A 22 4.25 -6.84 15.35
CA CYS A 22 2.92 -6.45 14.89
C CYS A 22 2.82 -4.93 14.62
N GLU A 23 3.50 -4.09 15.41
CA GLU A 23 3.55 -2.63 15.23
C GLU A 23 4.21 -2.24 13.89
N VAL A 24 5.37 -2.84 13.58
CA VAL A 24 6.02 -2.63 12.28
C VAL A 24 5.16 -3.20 11.15
N MET A 25 4.36 -4.23 11.43
CA MET A 25 3.48 -4.85 10.45
C MET A 25 2.29 -3.96 10.11
N THR A 26 1.63 -3.34 11.08
CA THR A 26 0.49 -2.45 10.85
C THR A 26 0.87 -1.21 10.05
N GLU A 27 2.05 -0.64 10.30
CA GLU A 27 2.62 0.43 9.47
C GLU A 27 2.83 -0.03 8.02
N ARG A 28 3.44 -1.20 7.83
CA ARG A 28 3.66 -1.79 6.50
C ARG A 28 2.36 -2.09 5.77
N ILE A 29 1.31 -2.55 6.47
CA ILE A 29 -0.01 -2.80 5.89
C ILE A 29 -0.60 -1.51 5.34
N SER A 30 -0.43 -0.41 6.06
CA SER A 30 -0.89 0.91 5.62
C SER A 30 -0.13 1.36 4.37
N LEU A 31 1.20 1.24 4.37
CA LEU A 31 2.05 1.54 3.21
C LEU A 31 1.79 0.61 2.01
N ALA A 32 1.28 -0.60 2.24
CA ALA A 32 0.87 -1.55 1.21
C ALA A 32 -0.30 -1.04 0.38
N GLN A 33 -1.23 -0.34 1.03
CA GLN A 33 -2.38 0.24 0.35
C GLN A 33 -1.94 1.24 -0.72
N ASP A 34 -0.85 1.99 -0.45
CA ASP A 34 -0.26 2.95 -1.39
C ASP A 34 0.69 2.31 -2.43
N GLY A 35 0.85 0.98 -2.43
CA GLY A 35 1.67 0.25 -3.39
C GLY A 35 3.18 0.23 -3.10
N LYS A 36 3.62 0.64 -1.89
CA LYS A 36 5.04 0.94 -1.61
C LYS A 36 5.88 -0.20 -1.00
N LEU A 37 5.50 -1.47 -1.10
CA LEU A 37 6.32 -2.54 -0.51
C LEU A 37 7.41 -3.09 -1.45
N SER A 38 8.63 -3.14 -0.90
CA SER A 38 9.75 -3.91 -1.44
C SER A 38 9.49 -5.42 -1.40
N LEU A 39 10.11 -6.18 -2.31
CA LEU A 39 9.93 -7.64 -2.44
C LEU A 39 10.26 -8.39 -1.15
N TRP A 40 11.34 -8.00 -0.45
CA TRP A 40 11.70 -8.58 0.85
C TRP A 40 10.64 -8.28 1.93
N GLY A 41 10.09 -7.07 1.90
CA GLY A 41 8.98 -6.67 2.75
C GLY A 41 7.76 -7.57 2.55
N ARG A 42 7.42 -7.91 1.30
CA ARG A 42 6.28 -8.81 0.97
C ARG A 42 6.49 -10.24 1.48
N LEU A 43 7.73 -10.75 1.47
CA LEU A 43 8.02 -12.09 1.97
C LEU A 43 7.84 -12.17 3.50
N MET A 44 8.47 -11.25 4.24
CA MET A 44 8.34 -11.21 5.70
C MET A 44 6.91 -10.89 6.15
N PHE A 45 6.22 -10.07 5.36
CA PHE A 45 4.80 -9.78 5.53
C PHE A 45 3.95 -11.05 5.51
N ARG A 46 4.09 -11.89 4.47
CA ARG A 46 3.37 -13.17 4.36
C ARG A 46 3.64 -14.09 5.55
N ILE A 47 4.92 -14.27 5.89
CA ILE A 47 5.31 -15.12 7.03
C ILE A 47 4.66 -14.64 8.33
N HIS A 48 4.60 -13.32 8.58
CA HIS A 48 3.97 -12.80 9.78
C HIS A 48 2.45 -13.00 9.78
N LEU A 49 1.77 -12.79 8.65
CA LEU A 49 0.33 -13.02 8.54
C LEU A 49 -0.06 -14.49 8.79
N ASP A 50 0.77 -15.43 8.33
CA ASP A 50 0.55 -16.87 8.56
C ASP A 50 0.65 -17.23 10.05
N LEU A 51 1.41 -16.46 10.84
CA LEU A 51 1.64 -16.70 12.27
C LEU A 51 0.75 -15.85 13.18
N CYS A 52 0.25 -14.70 12.71
CA CYS A 52 -0.45 -13.71 13.51
C CYS A 52 -1.88 -13.49 13.01
N HIS A 53 -2.83 -14.10 13.72
CA HIS A 53 -4.25 -13.98 13.39
C HIS A 53 -4.76 -12.53 13.39
N TRP A 54 -4.33 -11.71 14.35
CA TRP A 54 -4.73 -10.30 14.46
C TRP A 54 -4.28 -9.46 13.26
N CYS A 55 -3.04 -9.64 12.80
CA CYS A 55 -2.54 -8.94 11.63
C CYS A 55 -3.26 -9.38 10.35
N THR A 56 -3.68 -10.64 10.28
CA THR A 56 -4.48 -11.16 9.16
C THR A 56 -5.89 -10.55 9.13
N ALA A 57 -6.54 -10.47 10.28
CA ALA A 57 -7.83 -9.78 10.40
C ALA A 57 -7.71 -8.30 10.03
N TYR A 58 -6.69 -7.61 10.55
CA TYR A 58 -6.45 -6.19 10.26
C TYR A 58 -6.15 -5.95 8.77
N ASN A 59 -5.30 -6.78 8.15
CA ASN A 59 -5.02 -6.68 6.71
C ASN A 59 -6.28 -6.87 5.86
N THR A 60 -7.15 -7.81 6.25
CA THR A 60 -8.42 -8.05 5.56
C THR A 60 -9.34 -6.83 5.65
N GLN A 61 -9.48 -6.23 6.84
CA GLN A 61 -10.26 -5.00 7.05
C GLN A 61 -9.72 -3.84 6.22
N MET A 62 -8.40 -3.63 6.24
CA MET A 62 -7.76 -2.53 5.52
C MET A 62 -7.89 -2.67 4.00
N THR A 63 -7.76 -3.91 3.50
CA THR A 63 -7.96 -4.21 2.08
C THR A 63 -9.40 -3.94 1.66
N PHE A 64 -10.37 -4.39 2.45
CA PHE A 64 -11.79 -4.13 2.20
C PHE A 64 -12.10 -2.62 2.15
N ILE A 65 -11.64 -1.85 3.13
CA ILE A 65 -11.86 -0.39 3.17
C ILE A 65 -11.24 0.27 1.94
N THR A 66 -10.02 -0.12 1.58
CA THR A 66 -9.31 0.46 0.44
C THR A 66 -10.01 0.13 -0.88
N GLU A 67 -10.43 -1.11 -1.07
CA GLU A 67 -11.17 -1.55 -2.26
C GLU A 67 -12.53 -0.86 -2.37
N ALA A 68 -13.30 -0.81 -1.27
CA ALA A 68 -14.59 -0.12 -1.24
C ALA A 68 -14.44 1.38 -1.54
N THR A 69 -13.41 2.03 -0.99
CA THR A 69 -13.10 3.43 -1.26
C THR A 69 -12.72 3.65 -2.72
N ARG A 70 -11.88 2.77 -3.29
CA ARG A 70 -11.49 2.82 -4.71
C ARG A 70 -12.67 2.56 -5.64
N ALA A 71 -13.55 1.61 -5.30
CA ALA A 71 -14.74 1.31 -6.07
C ALA A 71 -15.68 2.53 -6.09
N ARG A 72 -15.97 3.11 -4.92
CA ARG A 72 -16.75 4.35 -4.83
C ARG A 72 -16.10 5.51 -5.58
N ALA A 73 -14.78 5.67 -5.49
CA ALA A 73 -14.07 6.71 -6.23
C ALA A 73 -14.14 6.49 -7.75
N LYS A 74 -14.18 5.25 -8.23
CA LYS A 74 -14.37 4.92 -9.65
C LYS A 74 -15.79 5.19 -10.11
N ASP A 75 -16.79 4.84 -9.31
CA ASP A 75 -18.20 5.13 -9.60
C ASP A 75 -18.44 6.64 -9.64
N ASP A 76 -17.92 7.36 -8.63
CA ASP A 76 -17.88 8.82 -8.60
C ASP A 76 -17.05 9.39 -9.75
N ALA A 77 -15.98 8.73 -10.19
CA ALA A 77 -15.17 9.17 -11.33
C ALA A 77 -15.87 8.92 -12.66
N SER A 78 -16.78 7.94 -12.78
CA SER A 78 -17.62 7.78 -13.97
C SER A 78 -18.67 8.90 -14.06
N VAL A 79 -19.24 9.30 -12.93
CA VAL A 79 -20.13 10.46 -12.81
C VAL A 79 -19.35 11.77 -12.94
N LYS A 80 -18.15 11.84 -12.36
CA LYS A 80 -17.26 13.00 -12.44
C LYS A 80 -16.50 13.08 -13.75
N ALA A 81 -16.32 12.05 -14.56
CA ALA A 81 -15.74 12.20 -15.90
C ALA A 81 -16.62 13.11 -16.77
N SER A 82 -17.95 13.11 -16.54
CA SER A 82 -18.88 14.10 -17.09
C SER A 82 -18.81 15.50 -16.42
N ARG A 83 -18.16 15.61 -15.24
CA ARG A 83 -18.02 16.83 -14.41
C ARG A 83 -16.56 17.32 -14.21
N ASN A 84 -15.58 16.61 -14.77
CA ASN A 84 -14.13 16.85 -14.67
C ASN A 84 -13.62 17.62 -15.89
N GLU A 85 -14.51 18.00 -16.80
CA GLU A 85 -14.23 19.18 -17.58
C GLU A 85 -14.06 20.34 -16.60
N LEU A 86 -12.85 20.89 -16.56
CA LEU A 86 -12.63 22.19 -15.94
C LEU A 86 -13.76 23.11 -16.42
N SER A 87 -14.39 23.84 -15.49
CA SER A 87 -15.31 24.89 -15.93
C SER A 87 -14.56 25.76 -16.95
N SER A 88 -15.26 26.19 -17.99
CA SER A 88 -14.67 26.99 -19.06
C SER A 88 -13.84 28.15 -18.50
N ASP A 89 -14.28 28.69 -17.35
CA ASP A 89 -13.61 29.74 -16.62
C ASP A 89 -12.34 29.30 -15.86
N ALA A 90 -12.36 28.14 -15.18
CA ALA A 90 -11.16 27.58 -14.55
C ALA A 90 -10.09 27.22 -15.59
N ARG A 91 -10.50 26.66 -16.73
CA ARG A 91 -9.61 26.37 -17.87
C ARG A 91 -8.99 27.64 -18.44
N ARG A 92 -9.79 28.71 -18.60
CA ARG A 92 -9.33 30.00 -19.11
C ARG A 92 -8.23 30.59 -18.22
N ARG A 93 -8.44 30.63 -16.90
CA ARG A 93 -7.45 31.13 -15.94
C ARG A 93 -6.13 30.37 -16.01
N ILE A 94 -6.18 29.03 -16.04
CA ILE A 94 -4.98 28.19 -16.13
C ILE A 94 -4.22 28.45 -17.44
N MET A 95 -4.92 28.52 -18.57
CA MET A 95 -4.30 28.85 -19.86
C MET A 95 -3.66 30.23 -19.89
N GLN A 96 -4.25 31.21 -19.21
CA GLN A 96 -3.74 32.58 -19.15
C GLN A 96 -2.44 32.63 -18.34
N THR A 97 -2.40 32.01 -17.17
CA THR A 97 -1.18 31.90 -16.36
C THR A 97 -0.05 31.19 -17.11
N LEU A 98 -0.35 30.13 -17.87
CA LEU A 98 0.65 29.44 -18.68
C LEU A 98 1.19 30.31 -19.81
N ARG A 99 0.36 31.10 -20.49
CA ARG A 99 0.80 32.04 -21.54
C ARG A 99 1.66 33.17 -20.97
N ASP A 100 1.29 33.70 -19.80
CA ASP A 100 2.01 34.79 -19.16
C ASP A 100 3.38 34.33 -18.66
N ALA A 101 3.51 33.06 -18.25
CA ALA A 101 4.77 32.45 -17.85
C ALA A 101 5.70 32.14 -19.04
N ASP A 102 5.15 31.84 -20.22
CA ASP A 102 5.90 31.58 -21.46
C ASP A 102 6.37 32.87 -22.17
N SER A 103 5.82 34.02 -21.76
CA SER A 103 6.12 35.34 -22.35
C SER A 103 7.17 36.15 -21.56
N GLN A 104 7.75 35.58 -20.50
CA GLN A 104 8.84 36.13 -19.69
C GLN A 104 10.14 35.39 -19.98
#